data_AF-A0A2H4YIH7-F1
#
_entry.id   AF-A0A2H4YIH7-F1
#
_cell.length_a   1.000
_cell.length_b   1.000
_cell.length_c   1.000
_cell.angle_alpha   90.00
_cell.angle_beta   90.00
_cell.angle_gamma   90.00
#
_symmetry.space_group_name_H-M   'P 1'
#
loop_
_entity.id
_entity.type
_entity.pdbx_description
1 polymer ?
#
loop_
_entity_poly.entity_id
_entity_poly.type
_entity_poly.pdbx_seq_one_letter_code
_entity_poly.pdbx_strand_id
1 'polypeptide(L)'
;DNQIIEADTSEDQSGGQIDKSSPGWKALSTIAALCNRAEFKSGQDGVSILKREVNGDASEAALLKCCELACGDVLDWRKRNKKICEIPFNSTNKYQVSIHETEDKSDPRYFLVMKGAPERILERSSTIFVNNEDKSLDEELKEAFNNAYLELGGLGERVLGFCDYRLPADKYPIGFPFDADNCNFPVHGLRFVGLISLIDPPRAS
;
A
#
# COMPACT_ATOMS: atom_id res chain seq x y z
N ASP A 1 5.33 -14.64 -0.86
CA ASP A 1 6.34 -15.55 -1.43
C ASP A 1 7.67 -15.53 -0.65
N ASN A 2 7.70 -14.92 0.56
CA ASN A 2 8.91 -14.77 1.38
C ASN A 2 10.14 -14.25 0.60
N GLN A 3 9.90 -13.33 -0.33
CA GLN A 3 10.93 -12.71 -1.15
C GLN A 3 11.04 -11.24 -0.75
N ILE A 4 12.26 -10.80 -0.48
CA ILE A 4 12.61 -9.39 -0.38
C ILE A 4 13.09 -8.96 -1.75
N ILE A 5 12.46 -7.94 -2.31
CA ILE A 5 12.80 -7.39 -3.62
C ILE A 5 13.15 -5.93 -3.43
N GLU A 6 14.36 -5.55 -3.82
CA GLU A 6 14.80 -4.17 -3.80
C GLU A 6 14.16 -3.42 -4.96
N ALA A 7 13.43 -2.35 -4.65
CA ALA A 7 12.88 -1.46 -5.67
C ALA A 7 14.00 -0.56 -6.18
N ASP A 8 14.43 -0.77 -7.43
CA ASP A 8 15.43 0.09 -8.02
C ASP A 8 14.88 1.51 -8.22
N THR A 9 15.52 2.45 -7.52
CA THR A 9 15.22 3.88 -7.57
C THR A 9 16.36 4.68 -8.22
N SER A 10 17.32 4.01 -8.87
CA SER A 10 18.38 4.66 -9.65
C SER A 10 17.81 5.35 -10.90
N GLU A 11 18.48 6.42 -11.37
CA GLU A 11 18.09 7.12 -12.60
C GLU A 11 18.16 6.20 -13.83
N ASP A 12 18.97 5.15 -13.77
CA ASP A 12 19.30 4.26 -14.87
C ASP A 12 18.41 2.99 -14.90
N GLN A 13 17.60 2.75 -13.85
CA GLN A 13 16.77 1.55 -13.66
C GLN A 13 17.54 0.23 -13.91
N SER A 14 18.79 0.16 -13.46
CA SER A 14 19.73 -0.95 -13.72
C SER A 14 19.85 -2.00 -12.58
N GLY A 15 19.22 -1.76 -11.44
CA GLY A 15 19.08 -2.64 -10.27
C GLY A 15 17.81 -3.51 -10.30
N GLY A 16 17.70 -4.45 -9.35
CA GLY A 16 16.76 -5.58 -9.30
C GLY A 16 15.40 -5.38 -9.99
N GLN A 17 15.09 -6.23 -10.97
CA GLN A 17 13.80 -6.19 -11.66
C GLN A 17 12.70 -6.72 -10.75
N ILE A 18 11.87 -5.82 -10.20
CA ILE A 18 10.57 -6.19 -9.67
C ILE A 18 9.77 -6.82 -10.82
N ASP A 19 9.31 -8.06 -10.64
CA ASP A 19 8.34 -8.65 -11.57
C ASP A 19 7.00 -7.92 -11.42
N LYS A 20 6.82 -6.88 -12.23
CA LYS A 20 5.59 -6.07 -12.27
C LYS A 20 4.36 -6.89 -12.68
N SER A 21 4.54 -8.11 -13.20
CA SER A 21 3.45 -9.00 -13.58
C SER A 21 2.90 -9.84 -12.42
N SER A 22 3.70 -10.02 -11.35
CA SER A 22 3.33 -10.76 -10.14
C SER A 22 2.02 -10.23 -9.53
N PRO A 23 1.03 -11.10 -9.25
CA PRO A 23 -0.19 -10.69 -8.56
C PRO A 23 0.07 -10.10 -7.17
N GLY A 24 1.11 -10.57 -6.47
CA GLY A 24 1.48 -10.04 -5.15
C GLY A 24 1.96 -8.60 -5.24
N TRP A 25 2.82 -8.31 -6.22
CA TRP A 25 3.26 -6.95 -6.50
C TRP A 25 2.09 -6.05 -6.89
N LYS A 26 1.21 -6.51 -7.78
CA LYS A 26 0.03 -5.73 -8.21
C LYS A 26 -0.88 -5.39 -7.03
N ALA A 27 -1.14 -6.33 -6.13
CA ALA A 27 -1.92 -6.06 -4.93
C ALA A 27 -1.22 -5.01 -4.05
N LEU A 28 0.08 -5.21 -3.76
CA LEU A 28 0.86 -4.31 -2.92
C LEU A 28 0.94 -2.89 -3.48
N SER A 29 1.25 -2.75 -4.77
CA SER A 29 1.33 -1.46 -5.45
C SER A 29 -0.04 -0.76 -5.53
N THR A 30 -1.13 -1.51 -5.67
CA THR A 30 -2.49 -0.96 -5.59
C THR A 30 -2.75 -0.32 -4.23
N ILE A 31 -2.43 -1.02 -3.13
CA ILE A 31 -2.62 -0.49 -1.77
C ILE A 31 -1.74 0.76 -1.57
N ALA A 32 -0.47 0.71 -1.97
CA ALA A 32 0.46 1.82 -1.84
C ALA A 32 0.05 3.06 -2.67
N ALA A 33 -0.52 2.84 -3.85
CA ALA A 33 -1.04 3.89 -4.71
C ALA A 33 -2.32 4.51 -4.14
N LEU A 34 -3.29 3.71 -3.70
CA LEU A 34 -4.61 4.17 -3.27
C LEU A 34 -4.61 4.76 -1.85
N CYS A 35 -3.96 4.08 -0.91
CA CYS A 35 -3.90 4.47 0.51
C CYS A 35 -2.81 5.53 0.74
N ASN A 36 -2.77 6.58 -0.07
CA ASN A 36 -1.74 7.60 -0.02
C ASN A 36 -2.32 8.97 -0.40
N ARG A 37 -1.94 10.01 0.35
CA ARG A 37 -2.42 11.40 0.17
C ARG A 37 -1.43 12.29 -0.56
N ALA A 38 -0.23 11.80 -0.85
CA ALA A 38 0.76 12.58 -1.57
C ALA A 38 0.32 12.88 -3.00
N GLU A 39 0.63 14.08 -3.49
CA GLU A 39 0.35 14.55 -4.84
C GLU A 39 1.56 15.29 -5.43
N PHE A 40 1.86 15.09 -6.71
CA PHE A 40 2.87 15.88 -7.41
C PHE A 40 2.42 17.35 -7.52
N LYS A 41 3.34 18.30 -7.31
CA LYS A 41 3.06 19.71 -7.61
C LYS A 41 2.87 19.90 -9.12
N SER A 42 2.01 20.83 -9.52
CA SER A 42 1.74 21.17 -10.92
C SER A 42 2.95 21.76 -11.64
N GLY A 43 3.03 21.58 -12.96
CA GLY A 43 4.03 22.22 -13.83
C GLY A 43 5.38 21.50 -13.91
N GLN A 44 5.38 20.17 -13.72
CA GLN A 44 6.59 19.35 -13.65
C GLN A 44 6.67 18.26 -14.73
N ASP A 45 5.96 18.44 -15.86
CA ASP A 45 5.81 17.42 -16.91
C ASP A 45 7.15 16.98 -17.54
N GLY A 46 8.14 17.88 -17.57
CA GLY A 46 9.50 17.58 -18.06
C GLY A 46 10.51 17.15 -17.00
N VAL A 47 10.11 17.06 -15.73
CA VAL A 47 10.99 16.66 -14.61
C VAL A 47 10.90 15.16 -14.38
N SER A 48 12.04 14.50 -14.23
CA SER A 48 12.09 13.08 -13.86
C SER A 48 11.31 12.81 -12.57
N ILE A 49 10.54 11.72 -12.52
CA ILE A 49 9.63 11.39 -11.41
C ILE A 49 10.31 11.49 -10.04
N LEU A 50 11.55 11.00 -9.93
CA LEU A 50 12.32 11.03 -8.68
C LEU A 50 12.65 12.46 -8.21
N LYS A 51 12.80 13.40 -9.14
CA LYS A 51 13.10 14.81 -8.87
C LYS A 51 11.85 15.69 -8.73
N ARG A 52 10.67 15.17 -9.08
CA ARG A 52 9.42 15.92 -8.92
C ARG A 52 9.17 16.27 -7.46
N GLU A 53 8.78 17.50 -7.22
CA GLU A 53 8.28 17.96 -5.94
C GLU A 53 6.90 17.36 -5.66
N VAL A 54 6.69 16.97 -4.40
CA VAL A 54 5.48 16.30 -3.94
C VAL A 54 4.95 17.02 -2.70
N ASN A 55 3.64 17.24 -2.63
CA ASN A 55 2.94 17.65 -1.42
C ASN A 55 2.57 16.38 -0.63
N GLY A 56 3.14 16.20 0.56
CA GLY A 56 2.94 15.03 1.41
C GLY A 56 4.13 14.83 2.34
N ASP A 57 4.04 13.91 3.30
CA ASP A 57 5.22 13.53 4.09
C ASP A 57 6.21 12.70 3.26
N ALA A 58 7.45 12.60 3.74
CA ALA A 58 8.53 11.92 3.01
C ALA A 58 8.19 10.47 2.62
N SER A 59 7.51 9.74 3.51
CA SER A 59 7.13 8.34 3.28
C SER A 59 6.06 8.23 2.20
N GLU A 60 5.02 9.07 2.29
CA GLU A 60 3.97 9.13 1.27
C GLU A 60 4.50 9.58 -0.09
N ALA A 61 5.43 10.54 -0.11
CA ALA A 61 6.08 11.01 -1.33
C ALA A 61 6.95 9.93 -1.99
N ALA A 62 7.71 9.17 -1.20
CA ALA A 62 8.51 8.06 -1.70
C ALA A 62 7.62 6.96 -2.30
N LEU A 63 6.55 6.58 -1.61
CA LEU A 63 5.58 5.60 -2.12
C LEU A 63 4.90 6.09 -3.40
N LEU A 64 4.53 7.37 -3.49
CA LEU A 64 3.94 7.95 -4.70
C LEU A 64 4.90 7.84 -5.88
N LYS A 65 6.16 8.25 -5.70
CA LYS A 65 7.19 8.18 -6.75
C LYS A 65 7.46 6.75 -7.19
N CYS A 66 7.54 5.81 -6.24
CA CYS A 66 7.71 4.39 -6.53
C CYS A 66 6.52 3.84 -7.34
N CYS A 67 5.28 4.13 -6.92
CA CYS A 67 4.09 3.70 -7.65
C CYS A 67 4.01 4.34 -9.06
N GLU A 68 4.38 5.61 -9.20
CA GLU A 68 4.38 6.31 -10.49
C GLU A 68 5.39 5.67 -11.48
N LEU A 69 6.58 5.32 -11.00
CA LEU A 69 7.60 4.61 -11.79
C LEU A 69 7.18 3.18 -12.15
N ALA A 70 6.53 2.49 -11.21
CA ALA A 70 6.19 1.09 -11.37
C ALA A 70 4.92 0.87 -12.18
N CYS A 71 3.89 1.69 -11.95
CA CYS A 71 2.52 1.48 -12.42
C CYS A 71 2.02 2.55 -13.41
N GLY A 72 2.77 3.64 -13.61
CA GLY A 72 2.35 4.75 -14.47
C GLY A 72 1.52 5.80 -13.71
N ASP A 73 0.58 6.46 -14.40
CA ASP A 73 -0.18 7.61 -13.88
C ASP A 73 -1.05 7.23 -12.66
N VAL A 74 -0.52 7.48 -11.46
CA VAL A 74 -1.20 7.18 -10.19
C VAL A 74 -2.40 8.10 -9.99
N LEU A 75 -2.35 9.34 -10.47
CA LEU A 75 -3.43 10.31 -10.30
C LEU A 75 -4.66 9.91 -11.11
N ASP A 76 -4.49 9.51 -12.37
CA ASP A 76 -5.57 8.94 -13.17
C ASP A 76 -6.12 7.66 -12.54
N TRP A 77 -5.24 6.78 -12.05
CA TRP A 77 -5.67 5.54 -11.43
C TRP A 77 -6.51 5.75 -10.16
N ARG A 78 -6.15 6.73 -9.32
CA ARG A 78 -6.96 7.15 -8.16
C ARG A 78 -8.29 7.77 -8.56
N LYS A 79 -8.40 8.44 -9.72
CA LYS A 79 -9.69 8.95 -10.23
C LYS A 79 -10.60 7.81 -10.65
N ARG A 80 -10.06 6.76 -11.28
CA ARG A 80 -10.79 5.54 -11.66
C ARG A 80 -11.19 4.68 -10.45
N ASN A 81 -10.44 4.75 -9.35
CA ASN A 81 -10.70 4.04 -8.10
C ASN A 81 -11.05 5.04 -6.98
N LYS A 82 -12.20 5.70 -7.14
CA LYS A 82 -12.61 6.84 -6.34
C LYS A 82 -12.64 6.53 -4.85
N LYS A 83 -11.93 7.33 -4.05
CA LYS A 83 -11.95 7.28 -2.59
C LYS A 83 -13.30 7.79 -2.05
N ILE A 84 -13.98 6.97 -1.25
CA ILE A 84 -15.30 7.25 -0.67
C ILE A 84 -15.22 7.57 0.82
N CYS A 85 -14.30 6.93 1.53
CA CYS A 85 -14.10 7.11 2.96
C CYS A 85 -12.62 6.98 3.30
N GLU A 86 -12.18 7.68 4.34
CA GLU A 86 -10.79 7.63 4.80
C GLU A 86 -10.69 7.85 6.30
N ILE A 87 -9.87 7.02 6.95
CA ILE A 87 -9.35 7.28 8.29
C ILE A 87 -7.90 7.75 8.10
N PRO A 88 -7.58 9.04 8.37
CA PRO A 88 -6.20 9.53 8.32
C PRO A 88 -5.29 8.74 9.25
N PHE A 89 -4.00 8.72 8.91
CA PHE A 89 -2.99 8.26 9.86
C PHE A 89 -3.09 9.06 11.17
N ASN A 90 -3.14 8.35 12.30
CA ASN A 90 -3.01 8.95 13.62
C ASN A 90 -2.02 8.15 14.47
N SER A 91 -1.32 8.83 15.38
CA SER A 91 -0.23 8.25 16.18
C SER A 91 -0.71 7.21 17.20
N THR A 92 -1.99 7.26 17.59
CA THR A 92 -2.60 6.32 18.54
C THR A 92 -2.87 4.97 17.88
N ASN A 93 -3.49 4.97 16.71
CA ASN A 93 -3.88 3.81 15.93
C ASN A 93 -2.72 3.27 15.09
N LYS A 94 -1.81 4.15 14.64
CA LYS A 94 -0.65 3.87 13.79
C LYS A 94 -0.98 3.20 12.45
N TYR A 95 -2.17 3.46 11.91
CA TYR A 95 -2.56 3.05 10.58
C TYR A 95 -3.39 4.14 9.90
N GLN A 96 -3.48 4.07 8.57
CA GLN A 96 -4.36 4.82 7.70
C GLN A 96 -5.23 3.82 6.93
N VAL A 97 -6.50 4.15 6.72
CA VAL A 97 -7.45 3.34 5.95
C VAL A 97 -8.10 4.21 4.89
N SER A 98 -8.31 3.67 3.70
CA SER A 98 -9.24 4.26 2.74
C SER A 98 -10.10 3.20 2.06
N ILE A 99 -11.32 3.59 1.71
CA ILE A 99 -12.29 2.75 1.02
C ILE A 99 -12.55 3.35 -0.35
N HIS A 100 -12.51 2.51 -1.37
CA HIS A 100 -12.58 2.91 -2.77
C HIS A 100 -13.69 2.18 -3.51
N GLU A 101 -14.36 2.90 -4.41
CA GLU A 101 -14.97 2.27 -5.58
C GLU A 101 -13.87 1.69 -6.46
N THR A 102 -14.15 0.60 -7.16
CA THR A 102 -13.17 -0.01 -8.06
C THR A 102 -13.59 0.12 -9.52
N GLU A 103 -12.59 0.24 -10.39
CA GLU A 103 -12.82 0.33 -11.83
C GLU A 103 -13.34 -0.96 -12.47
N ASP A 104 -13.21 -2.09 -11.76
CA ASP A 104 -13.71 -3.39 -12.20
C ASP A 104 -15.23 -3.44 -12.12
N LYS A 105 -15.89 -3.31 -13.28
CA LYS A 105 -17.34 -3.37 -13.38
C LYS A 105 -17.92 -4.76 -13.12
N SER A 106 -17.10 -5.81 -13.12
CA SER A 106 -17.53 -7.17 -12.84
C SER A 106 -17.65 -7.47 -11.34
N ASP A 107 -16.97 -6.68 -10.49
CA ASP A 107 -17.01 -6.79 -9.04
C ASP A 107 -17.49 -5.48 -8.39
N PRO A 108 -18.77 -5.37 -7.98
CA PRO A 108 -19.32 -4.15 -7.41
C PRO A 108 -18.88 -3.90 -5.95
N ARG A 109 -18.04 -4.78 -5.37
CA ARG A 109 -17.60 -4.65 -3.98
C ARG A 109 -16.65 -3.47 -3.81
N TYR A 110 -16.85 -2.72 -2.73
CA TYR A 110 -15.88 -1.73 -2.29
C TYR A 110 -14.56 -2.37 -1.89
N PHE A 111 -13.46 -1.66 -2.16
CA PHE A 111 -12.12 -2.10 -1.80
C PHE A 111 -11.57 -1.24 -0.67
N LEU A 112 -11.35 -1.88 0.48
CA LEU A 112 -10.72 -1.28 1.63
C LEU A 112 -9.22 -1.57 1.55
N VAL A 113 -8.42 -0.52 1.71
CA VAL A 113 -6.96 -0.59 1.75
C VAL A 113 -6.46 0.06 3.04
N MET A 114 -5.44 -0.52 3.64
CA MET A 114 -4.85 -0.01 4.88
C MET A 114 -3.33 -0.11 4.84
N LYS A 115 -2.65 0.93 5.32
CA LYS A 115 -1.21 0.95 5.55
C LYS A 115 -0.88 1.45 6.94
N GLY A 116 0.24 1.03 7.51
CA GLY A 116 0.62 1.47 8.85
C GLY A 116 1.88 0.81 9.40
N ALA A 117 2.07 0.92 10.71
CA ALA A 117 3.15 0.22 11.40
C ALA A 117 3.01 -1.31 11.19
N PRO A 118 4.08 -2.02 10.79
CA PRO A 118 4.02 -3.43 10.40
C PRO A 118 3.27 -4.31 11.40
N GLU A 119 3.60 -4.19 12.69
CA GLU A 119 2.99 -4.97 13.77
C GLU A 119 1.49 -4.72 13.89
N ARG A 120 1.04 -3.48 13.70
CA ARG A 120 -0.38 -3.11 13.78
C ARG A 120 -1.19 -3.63 12.60
N ILE A 121 -0.56 -3.71 11.43
CA ILE A 121 -1.21 -4.24 10.23
C ILE A 121 -1.33 -5.76 10.31
N LEU A 122 -0.31 -6.44 10.83
CA LEU A 122 -0.36 -7.88 11.08
C LEU A 122 -1.44 -8.24 12.10
N GLU A 123 -1.52 -7.53 13.23
CA GLU A 123 -2.56 -7.73 14.27
C GLU A 123 -4.00 -7.59 13.75
N ARG A 124 -4.20 -6.86 12.65
CA ARG A 124 -5.51 -6.61 12.03
C ARG A 124 -5.83 -7.60 10.91
N SER A 125 -4.87 -8.42 10.51
CA SER A 125 -5.01 -9.35 9.41
C SER A 125 -5.34 -10.75 9.91
N SER A 126 -6.30 -11.42 9.26
CA SER A 126 -6.62 -12.83 9.51
C SER A 126 -6.09 -13.75 8.42
N THR A 127 -5.85 -13.20 7.23
CA THR A 127 -5.28 -13.92 6.10
C THR A 127 -4.06 -13.19 5.56
N ILE A 128 -3.27 -13.87 4.75
CA ILE A 128 -2.11 -13.32 4.04
C ILE A 128 -2.10 -13.81 2.59
N PHE A 129 -1.72 -12.93 1.67
CA PHE A 129 -1.57 -13.26 0.26
C PHE A 129 -0.18 -13.86 -0.02
N VAL A 130 -0.14 -15.16 -0.34
CA VAL A 130 1.11 -15.89 -0.63
C VAL A 130 0.87 -16.86 -1.78
N ASN A 131 1.78 -16.90 -2.75
CA ASN A 131 1.73 -17.77 -3.93
C ASN A 131 0.42 -17.63 -4.72
N ASN A 132 -0.06 -16.39 -4.85
CA ASN A 132 -1.32 -16.03 -5.51
C ASN A 132 -2.60 -16.55 -4.83
N GLU A 133 -2.51 -16.94 -3.56
CA GLU A 133 -3.65 -17.44 -2.78
C GLU A 133 -3.74 -16.73 -1.43
N ASP A 134 -4.97 -16.63 -0.92
CA ASP A 134 -5.26 -16.16 0.43
C ASP A 134 -5.11 -17.34 1.40
N LYS A 135 -4.14 -17.27 2.31
CA LYS A 135 -3.92 -18.28 3.36
C LYS A 135 -4.30 -17.72 4.72
N SER A 136 -4.71 -18.58 5.64
CA SER A 136 -4.91 -18.18 7.04
C SER A 136 -3.56 -17.74 7.63
N LEU A 137 -3.58 -16.66 8.42
CA LEU A 137 -2.38 -16.15 9.09
C LEU A 137 -2.09 -16.99 10.35
N ASP A 138 -1.38 -18.09 10.17
CA ASP A 138 -0.93 -18.98 11.25
C ASP A 138 0.40 -18.53 11.87
N GLU A 139 0.89 -19.26 12.88
CA GLU A 139 2.12 -18.91 13.59
C GLU A 139 3.37 -19.01 12.71
N GLU A 140 3.42 -19.96 11.76
CA GLU A 140 4.54 -20.10 10.82
C GLU A 140 4.67 -18.86 9.93
N LEU A 141 3.54 -18.36 9.40
CA LEU A 141 3.51 -17.15 8.58
C LEU A 141 3.80 -15.89 9.39
N LYS A 142 3.41 -15.84 10.67
CA LYS A 142 3.78 -14.74 11.58
C LYS A 142 5.27 -14.73 11.88
N GLU A 143 5.89 -15.89 12.08
CA GLU A 143 7.34 -16.00 12.26
C GLU A 143 8.08 -15.55 10.99
N ALA A 144 7.64 -15.99 9.81
CA ALA A 144 8.19 -15.53 8.54
C ALA A 144 8.09 -14.00 8.37
N PHE A 145 6.94 -13.42 8.71
CA PHE A 145 6.76 -11.96 8.76
C PHE A 145 7.76 -11.29 9.70
N ASN A 146 7.91 -11.79 10.93
CA ASN A 146 8.80 -11.20 11.93
C ASN A 146 10.25 -11.22 11.46
N ASN A 147 10.68 -12.31 10.80
CA ASN A 147 12.02 -12.41 10.22
C ASN A 147 12.23 -11.36 9.13
N ALA A 148 11.29 -11.23 8.18
CA ALA A 148 11.37 -10.21 7.13
C ALA A 148 11.35 -8.78 7.71
N TYR A 149 10.53 -8.53 8.73
CA TYR A 149 10.48 -7.23 9.40
C TYR A 149 11.80 -6.89 10.10
N LEU A 150 12.43 -7.85 10.79
CA LEU A 150 13.73 -7.65 11.43
C LEU A 150 14.85 -7.43 10.41
N GLU A 151 14.82 -8.16 9.29
CA GLU A 151 15.79 -7.99 8.20
C GLU A 151 15.72 -6.58 7.60
N LEU A 152 14.51 -6.12 7.24
CA LEU A 152 14.30 -4.77 6.72
C LEU A 152 14.61 -3.68 7.76
N GLY A 153 14.25 -3.90 9.03
CA GLY A 153 14.55 -2.96 10.12
C GLY A 153 16.04 -2.87 10.46
N GLY A 154 16.79 -3.96 10.28
CA GLY A 154 18.23 -4.02 10.52
C GLY A 154 19.05 -3.14 9.57
N LEU A 155 18.48 -2.76 8.43
CA LEU A 155 19.09 -1.88 7.42
C LEU A 155 18.91 -0.38 7.75
N GLY A 156 18.27 -0.04 8.88
CA GLY A 156 17.97 1.34 9.26
C GLY A 156 16.80 1.93 8.45
N GLU A 157 16.03 1.09 7.78
CA GLU A 157 14.94 1.48 6.91
C GLU A 157 13.63 1.65 7.70
N ARG A 158 12.79 2.58 7.24
CA ARG A 158 11.44 2.72 7.75
C ARG A 158 10.53 1.71 7.05
N VAL A 159 10.03 0.73 7.80
CA VAL A 159 9.14 -0.32 7.25
C VAL A 159 7.67 0.02 7.47
N LEU A 160 6.84 -0.21 6.46
CA LEU A 160 5.39 -0.08 6.48
C LEU A 160 4.72 -1.41 6.09
N GLY A 161 3.65 -1.76 6.79
CA GLY A 161 2.78 -2.88 6.44
C GLY A 161 1.58 -2.45 5.60
N PHE A 162 1.14 -3.35 4.73
CA PHE A 162 0.03 -3.12 3.80
C PHE A 162 -0.94 -4.31 3.84
N CYS A 163 -2.23 -4.01 3.99
CA CYS A 163 -3.30 -4.99 3.90
C CYS A 163 -4.50 -4.43 3.15
N ASP A 164 -5.34 -5.34 2.66
CA ASP A 164 -6.55 -5.00 1.95
C ASP A 164 -7.74 -5.87 2.37
N TYR A 165 -8.94 -5.48 1.92
CA TYR A 165 -10.14 -6.27 2.10
C TYR A 165 -11.22 -5.90 1.07
N ARG A 166 -11.85 -6.92 0.48
CA ARG A 166 -13.02 -6.75 -0.38
C ARG A 166 -14.28 -6.81 0.47
N LEU A 167 -14.95 -5.66 0.62
CA LEU A 167 -16.14 -5.55 1.46
C LEU A 167 -17.30 -6.35 0.85
N PRO A 168 -17.98 -7.23 1.61
CA PRO A 168 -19.08 -8.03 1.09
C PRO A 168 -20.26 -7.16 0.62
N ALA A 169 -20.71 -7.34 -0.62
CA ALA A 169 -21.74 -6.50 -1.24
C ALA A 169 -23.14 -6.65 -0.60
N ASP A 170 -23.39 -7.78 0.08
CA ASP A 170 -24.61 -8.02 0.86
C ASP A 170 -24.69 -7.13 2.12
N LYS A 171 -23.53 -6.74 2.67
CA LYS A 171 -23.43 -5.87 3.85
C LYS A 171 -23.16 -4.41 3.49
N TYR A 172 -22.41 -4.19 2.41
CA TYR A 172 -21.98 -2.87 1.93
C TYR A 172 -22.43 -2.67 0.48
N PRO A 173 -23.74 -2.48 0.24
CA PRO A 173 -24.26 -2.26 -1.11
C PRO A 173 -23.78 -0.93 -1.69
N ILE A 174 -23.87 -0.79 -3.02
CA ILE A 174 -23.53 0.47 -3.70
C ILE A 174 -24.32 1.63 -3.08
N GLY A 175 -23.60 2.70 -2.72
CA GLY A 175 -24.16 3.87 -2.04
C GLY A 175 -24.18 3.76 -0.51
N PHE A 176 -23.59 2.71 0.08
CA PHE A 176 -23.47 2.59 1.52
C PHE A 176 -22.81 3.83 2.14
N PRO A 177 -23.40 4.45 3.18
CA PRO A 177 -22.88 5.65 3.81
C PRO A 177 -21.76 5.31 4.78
N PHE A 178 -20.54 5.14 4.27
CA PHE A 178 -19.36 4.92 5.10
C PHE A 178 -19.12 6.12 6.02
N ASP A 179 -18.85 5.82 7.29
CA ASP A 179 -18.61 6.80 8.35
C ASP A 179 -17.29 6.46 9.04
N ALA A 180 -16.29 7.32 8.84
CA ALA A 180 -14.96 7.17 9.43
C ALA A 180 -14.92 7.48 10.93
N ASP A 181 -15.82 8.32 11.44
CA ASP A 181 -15.84 8.73 12.85
C ASP A 181 -16.46 7.62 13.71
N ASN A 182 -17.56 7.03 13.24
CA ASN A 182 -18.21 5.90 13.90
C ASN A 182 -17.60 4.54 13.51
N CYS A 183 -16.72 4.50 12.50
CA CYS A 183 -16.06 3.31 11.98
C CYS A 183 -17.04 2.16 11.69
N ASN A 184 -18.00 2.40 10.79
CA ASN A 184 -19.07 1.45 10.46
C ASN A 184 -18.65 0.34 9.47
N PHE A 185 -17.37 0.00 9.41
CA PHE A 185 -16.76 -0.98 8.50
C PHE A 185 -15.63 -1.75 9.22
N PRO A 186 -15.24 -2.95 8.74
CA PRO A 186 -14.22 -3.74 9.41
C PRO A 186 -12.83 -3.09 9.34
N VAL A 187 -12.15 -3.08 10.48
CA VAL A 187 -10.71 -2.73 10.61
C VAL A 187 -9.87 -3.88 11.18
N HIS A 188 -10.45 -5.09 11.17
CA HIS A 188 -9.86 -6.36 11.57
C HIS A 188 -10.36 -7.46 10.62
N GLY A 189 -9.67 -8.59 10.58
CA GLY A 189 -10.00 -9.69 9.66
C GLY A 189 -9.60 -9.38 8.22
N LEU A 190 -8.61 -8.50 8.05
CA LEU A 190 -8.13 -8.06 6.74
C LEU A 190 -7.16 -9.09 6.14
N ARG A 191 -6.78 -8.89 4.89
CA ARG A 191 -5.79 -9.70 4.19
C ARG A 191 -4.46 -8.95 4.13
N PHE A 192 -3.45 -9.47 4.81
CA PHE A 192 -2.09 -8.96 4.73
C PHE A 192 -1.52 -9.20 3.33
N VAL A 193 -0.88 -8.19 2.75
CA VAL A 193 -0.33 -8.30 1.38
C VAL A 193 1.19 -8.20 1.37
N GLY A 194 1.78 -7.29 2.14
CA GLY A 194 3.23 -7.15 2.13
C GLY A 194 3.79 -6.03 3.00
N LEU A 195 5.11 -5.94 2.96
CA LEU A 195 5.91 -4.89 3.58
C LEU A 195 6.54 -4.05 2.48
N ILE A 196 6.67 -2.74 2.72
CA ILE A 196 7.56 -1.87 1.94
C ILE A 196 8.46 -1.16 2.93
N SER A 197 9.77 -1.24 2.71
CA SER A 197 10.75 -0.46 3.43
C SER A 197 11.16 0.79 2.65
N LEU A 198 11.53 1.82 3.38
CA LEU A 198 11.92 3.11 2.85
C LEU A 198 13.29 3.47 3.44
N ILE A 199 14.27 3.63 2.58
CA ILE A 199 15.59 4.13 2.93
C ILE A 199 15.72 5.59 2.47
N ASP A 200 16.30 6.44 3.30
CA ASP A 200 16.79 7.73 2.80
C ASP A 200 18.04 7.43 1.96
N PRO A 201 18.03 7.72 0.64
CA PRO A 201 19.20 7.47 -0.17
C PRO A 201 20.38 8.27 0.39
N PRO A 202 21.61 7.71 0.41
CA PRO A 202 22.78 8.45 0.85
C PRO A 202 22.87 9.75 0.05
N ARG A 203 23.08 10.88 0.74
CA ARG A 203 23.23 12.17 0.05
C ARG A 203 24.35 12.03 -0.97
N ALA A 204 24.03 12.24 -2.25
CA ALA A 204 25.03 12.35 -3.29
C ALA A 204 26.01 13.47 -2.88
N SER A 205 27.28 13.08 -2.71
CA SER A 205 28.41 13.99 -2.47
C SER A 205 28.85 14.67 -3.74
#